data_AF-A0AAW2LXF1-F1
#
_entry.id   AF-A0AAW2LXF1-F1
#
_cell.length_a   1.000
_cell.length_b   1.000
_cell.length_c   1.000
_cell.angle_alpha   90.00
_cell.angle_beta   90.00
_cell.angle_gamma   90.00
#
_symmetry.space_group_name_H-M   'P 1'
#
loop_
_entity.id
_entity.type
_entity.pdbx_description
1 polymer ?
#
loop_
_entity_poly.entity_id
_entity_poly.type
_entity_poly.pdbx_seq_one_letter_code
_entity_poly.pdbx_strand_id
1 'polypeptide(L)'
;MSAYENVVAGKLRLKGKALDVKDDPTNSDVNATDVHNEELDQDERLTPAERRYLERWQKIELERLAKIAKKSHRDRIQEFNQYLANLSEHYDIPKVGPG
;
A
#
# COMPACT_ATOMS: atom_id res chain seq x y z
N MET A 1 -13.68 -6.20 -28.85
CA MET A 1 -14.05 -4.81 -29.20
C MET A 1 -13.55 -3.91 -28.08
N SER A 2 -12.78 -2.86 -28.40
CA SER A 2 -12.14 -2.01 -27.40
C SER A 2 -13.14 -1.01 -26.82
N ALA A 3 -13.16 -0.84 -25.50
CA ALA A 3 -14.15 -0.04 -24.77
C ALA A 3 -14.10 1.47 -25.04
N TYR A 4 -13.19 1.95 -25.89
CA TYR A 4 -12.90 3.37 -26.12
C TYR A 4 -13.07 3.82 -27.57
N GLU A 5 -13.64 2.98 -28.44
CA GLU A 5 -13.77 3.27 -29.87
C GLU A 5 -14.73 4.44 -30.18
N ASN A 6 -15.63 4.80 -29.25
CA ASN A 6 -16.67 5.81 -29.45
C ASN A 6 -16.49 7.09 -28.59
N VAL A 7 -15.30 7.33 -28.03
CA VAL A 7 -15.09 8.52 -27.18
C VAL A 7 -14.81 9.74 -28.05
N VAL A 8 -15.73 10.71 -28.03
CA VAL A 8 -15.57 12.00 -28.72
C VAL A 8 -14.65 12.89 -27.88
N ALA A 9 -13.43 13.12 -28.36
CA ALA A 9 -12.48 14.03 -27.73
C ALA A 9 -12.90 15.49 -27.98
N GLY A 10 -13.27 16.23 -26.93
CA GLY A 10 -13.57 17.67 -26.99
C GLY A 10 -14.32 18.19 -25.75
N LYS A 11 -14.21 19.49 -25.46
CA LYS A 11 -14.91 20.12 -24.31
C LYS A 11 -16.42 20.05 -24.53
N LEU A 12 -17.14 19.47 -23.58
CA LEU A 12 -18.59 19.27 -23.65
C LEU A 12 -19.31 20.61 -23.80
N ARG A 13 -20.18 20.71 -24.81
CA ARG A 13 -20.98 21.92 -25.08
C ARG A 13 -22.46 21.59 -25.01
N LEU A 14 -23.23 22.44 -24.34
CA LEU A 14 -24.69 22.32 -24.30
C LEU A 14 -25.28 23.47 -25.13
N LYS A 15 -26.04 23.12 -26.18
CA LYS A 15 -26.70 24.08 -27.09
C LYS A 15 -25.73 25.13 -27.67
N GLY A 16 -24.55 24.68 -28.10
CA GLY A 16 -23.53 25.51 -28.76
C GLY A 16 -22.69 26.40 -27.84
N LYS A 17 -23.04 26.52 -26.55
CA LYS A 17 -22.24 27.24 -25.55
C LYS A 17 -21.38 26.28 -24.74
N ALA A 18 -20.15 26.69 -24.44
CA ALA A 18 -19.30 25.93 -23.53
C ALA A 18 -19.95 25.92 -22.15
N LEU A 19 -20.04 24.74 -21.53
CA LEU A 19 -20.34 24.65 -20.12
C LEU A 19 -19.09 25.11 -19.37
N ASP A 20 -19.24 26.10 -18.51
CA ASP A 20 -18.20 26.55 -17.60
C ASP A 20 -18.15 25.59 -16.41
N VAL A 21 -17.68 24.38 -16.68
CA VAL A 21 -17.27 23.46 -15.63
C VAL A 21 -15.97 24.03 -15.10
N LYS A 22 -15.89 24.27 -13.79
CA LYS A 22 -14.62 24.58 -13.12
C LYS A 22 -13.72 23.38 -13.39
N ASP A 23 -12.81 23.55 -14.33
CA ASP A 23 -11.80 22.55 -14.65
C ASP A 23 -10.91 22.45 -13.39
N ASP A 24 -11.05 21.36 -12.62
CA ASP A 24 -10.00 21.00 -11.66
C ASP A 24 -8.69 20.89 -12.45
N PRO A 25 -7.61 21.58 -12.03
CA PRO A 25 -6.40 21.65 -12.84
C PRO A 25 -5.64 20.34 -12.72
N THR A 26 -5.98 19.36 -13.54
CA THR A 26 -5.05 18.29 -13.88
C THR A 26 -4.58 18.47 -15.31
N ASN A 27 -3.35 19.03 -15.39
CA ASN A 27 -2.37 19.00 -16.47
C ASN A 27 -2.41 20.08 -17.55
N SER A 28 -1.62 21.13 -17.32
CA SER A 28 -0.53 21.50 -18.24
C SER A 28 0.51 22.39 -17.52
N ASP A 29 1.76 21.92 -17.50
CA ASP A 29 3.01 22.72 -17.43
C ASP A 29 3.42 23.37 -16.10
N VAL A 30 3.60 22.55 -15.05
CA VAL A 30 4.46 22.92 -13.91
C VAL A 30 5.80 22.18 -14.00
N ASN A 31 6.83 22.97 -14.24
CA ASN A 31 8.23 22.57 -14.16
C ASN A 31 8.54 22.01 -12.76
N ALA A 32 9.41 21.01 -12.74
CA ALA A 32 9.88 20.26 -11.58
C ALA A 32 10.35 21.12 -10.39
N THR A 33 9.51 21.36 -9.38
CA THR A 33 9.95 21.71 -8.00
C THR A 33 8.97 21.45 -6.85
N ASP A 34 7.72 21.00 -7.05
CA ASP A 34 6.71 20.98 -5.96
C ASP A 34 6.38 19.61 -5.35
N VAL A 35 7.32 18.66 -5.36
CA VAL A 35 7.12 17.35 -4.68
C VAL A 35 7.73 17.33 -3.27
N HIS A 36 8.62 18.27 -2.95
CA HIS A 36 9.29 18.34 -1.64
C HIS A 36 8.49 19.09 -0.56
N ASN A 37 7.40 19.76 -0.92
CA ASN A 37 6.69 20.62 0.03
C ASN A 37 5.61 19.86 0.84
N GLU A 38 4.97 18.84 0.25
CA GLU A 38 3.85 18.16 0.93
C GLU A 38 4.29 17.21 2.04
N GLU A 39 5.47 16.59 1.96
CA GLU A 39 5.97 15.66 3.00
C GLU A 39 6.32 16.40 4.30
N LEU A 40 6.88 17.61 4.17
CA LEU A 40 7.21 18.49 5.30
C LEU A 40 5.95 19.02 5.99
N ASP A 41 4.92 19.34 5.21
CA ASP A 41 3.62 19.82 5.72
C ASP A 41 2.88 18.75 6.55
N GLN A 42 3.05 17.47 6.22
CA GLN A 42 2.49 16.38 7.04
C GLN A 42 3.22 16.24 8.37
N ASP A 43 4.56 16.21 8.35
CA ASP A 43 5.35 16.08 9.58
C ASP A 43 5.11 17.23 10.57
N GLU A 44 4.87 18.45 10.07
CA GLU A 44 4.52 19.59 10.91
C GLU A 44 3.11 19.46 11.52
N ARG A 45 2.16 18.87 10.79
CA ARG A 45 0.78 18.61 11.25
C ARG A 45 0.66 17.45 12.25
N LEU A 46 1.66 16.56 12.31
CA LEU A 46 1.66 15.42 13.22
C LEU A 46 1.94 15.80 14.67
N THR A 47 1.21 15.17 15.59
CA THR A 47 1.46 15.29 17.03
C THR A 47 2.81 14.67 17.41
N PRO A 48 3.42 15.10 18.54
CA PRO A 48 4.68 14.51 19.01
C PRO A 48 4.61 12.99 19.24
N ALA A 49 3.43 12.46 19.56
CA ALA A 49 3.22 11.02 19.73
C ALA A 49 3.24 10.27 18.39
N GLU A 50 2.58 10.83 17.37
CA GLU A 50 2.53 10.25 16.02
C GLU A 50 3.91 10.25 15.37
N ARG A 51 4.70 11.33 15.51
CA ARG A 51 6.08 11.39 14.99
C ARG A 51 6.95 10.26 15.56
N ARG A 52 6.93 10.08 16.88
CA ARG A 52 7.67 8.99 17.55
C ARG A 52 7.20 7.60 17.09
N TYR A 53 5.90 7.44 16.84
CA TYR A 53 5.36 6.19 16.32
C TYR A 53 5.88 5.90 14.90
N LEU A 54 5.83 6.90 14.00
CA LEU A 54 6.33 6.76 12.64
C LEU A 54 7.83 6.44 12.61
N GLU A 55 8.65 7.17 13.37
CA GLU A 55 10.09 6.88 13.48
C GLU A 55 10.35 5.44 13.93
N ARG A 56 9.58 4.96 14.91
CA ARG A 56 9.69 3.58 15.39
C ARG A 56 9.25 2.59 14.32
N TRP A 57 8.15 2.88 13.64
CA TRP A 57 7.59 2.04 12.59
C TRP A 57 8.55 1.93 11.41
N GLN A 58 9.16 3.03 10.98
CA GLN A 58 10.19 3.06 9.94
C GLN A 58 11.39 2.15 10.30
N LYS A 59 11.87 2.20 11.55
CA LYS A 59 12.96 1.31 12.01
C LYS A 59 12.56 -0.17 11.93
N ILE A 60 11.37 -0.51 12.43
CA ILE A 60 10.85 -1.89 12.39
C ILE A 60 10.64 -2.35 10.94
N GLU A 61 10.13 -1.47 10.09
CA GLU A 61 9.84 -1.78 8.69
C GLU A 61 11.12 -2.01 7.89
N LEU A 62 12.18 -1.23 8.12
CA LEU A 62 13.49 -1.49 7.50
C LEU A 62 14.04 -2.87 7.89
N GLU A 63 13.95 -3.26 9.17
CA GLU A 63 14.37 -4.59 9.60
C GLU A 63 13.51 -5.70 8.99
N ARG A 64 12.19 -5.48 8.90
CA ARG A 64 11.25 -6.41 8.28
C ARG A 64 11.53 -6.57 6.80
N LEU A 65 11.72 -5.46 6.09
CA LEU A 65 12.05 -5.41 4.66
C LEU A 65 13.36 -6.15 4.40
N ALA A 66 14.39 -5.91 5.21
CA ALA A 66 15.66 -6.61 5.11
C ALA A 66 15.50 -8.13 5.32
N LYS A 67 14.66 -8.56 6.27
CA LYS A 67 14.36 -9.99 6.51
C LYS A 67 13.60 -10.61 5.33
N ILE A 68 12.63 -9.90 4.77
CA ILE A 68 11.83 -10.37 3.63
C ILE A 68 12.70 -10.45 2.37
N ALA A 69 13.53 -9.43 2.11
CA ALA A 69 14.42 -9.37 0.96
C ALA A 69 15.49 -10.49 0.97
N LYS A 70 15.90 -10.94 2.16
CA LYS A 70 16.86 -12.05 2.31
C LYS A 70 16.32 -13.40 1.86
N LYS A 71 14.99 -13.60 1.80
CA LYS A 71 14.37 -14.90 1.49
C LYS A 71 13.65 -14.86 0.16
N SER A 72 13.90 -15.85 -0.70
CA SER A 72 13.10 -16.03 -1.92
C SER A 72 11.66 -16.41 -1.57
N HIS A 73 10.73 -16.22 -2.51
CA HIS A 73 9.38 -16.76 -2.36
C HIS A 73 9.40 -18.28 -2.19
N ARG A 74 10.26 -18.98 -2.94
CA ARG A 74 10.45 -20.43 -2.81
C ARG A 74 10.87 -20.82 -1.40
N ASP A 75 11.85 -20.12 -0.82
CA ASP A 75 12.35 -20.40 0.53
C ASP A 75 11.26 -20.17 1.57
N ARG A 76 10.47 -19.08 1.43
CA ARG A 76 9.30 -18.82 2.28
C ARG A 76 8.26 -19.94 2.21
N ILE A 77 7.97 -20.45 1.01
CA ILE A 77 7.03 -21.57 0.83
C ILE A 77 7.59 -22.85 1.45
N GLN A 78 8.89 -23.12 1.27
CA GLN A 78 9.53 -24.30 1.84
C GLN A 78 9.54 -24.27 3.37
N GLU A 79 9.91 -23.15 3.98
CA GLU A 79 9.84 -22.95 5.43
C GLU A 79 8.41 -23.08 5.96
N PHE A 80 7.42 -22.54 5.24
CA PHE A 80 6.02 -22.65 5.62
C PHE A 80 5.54 -24.10 5.56
N ASN A 81 5.86 -24.84 4.51
CA ASN A 81 5.51 -26.25 4.39
C ASN A 81 6.18 -27.09 5.49
N GLN A 82 7.44 -26.79 5.82
CA GLN A 82 8.15 -27.45 6.92
C GLN A 82 7.52 -27.13 8.28
N TYR A 83 7.09 -25.88 8.50
CA TYR A 83 6.35 -25.49 9.69
C TYR A 83 5.04 -26.28 9.81
N LEU A 84 4.25 -26.38 8.73
CA LEU A 84 3.01 -27.15 8.73
C LEU A 84 3.25 -28.64 9.00
N ALA A 85 4.30 -29.22 8.42
CA ALA A 85 4.65 -30.63 8.67
C ALA A 85 5.05 -30.90 10.12
N ASN A 86 5.57 -29.89 10.82
CA ASN A 86 5.98 -29.99 12.22
C ASN A 86 4.89 -29.59 13.22
N LEU A 87 3.76 -29.03 12.75
CA LEU A 87 2.66 -28.69 13.63
C LEU A 87 2.02 -29.96 14.21
N SER A 88 1.68 -29.91 15.49
CA SER A 88 0.96 -31.02 16.13
C SER A 88 -0.41 -31.19 15.47
N GLU A 89 -0.73 -32.42 15.08
CA GLU A 89 -2.06 -32.78 14.61
C GLU A 89 -3.10 -32.70 15.74
N HIS A 90 -2.66 -32.92 16.98
CA HIS A 90 -3.50 -32.92 18.18
C HIS A 90 -3.07 -31.83 19.16
N TYR A 91 -4.00 -30.94 19.49
CA TYR A 91 -3.81 -29.83 20.43
C TYR A 91 -4.31 -30.14 21.84
N ASP A 92 -4.56 -31.42 22.14
CA ASP A 92 -5.01 -31.88 23.45
C ASP A 92 -4.28 -33.16 23.84
N ILE A 93 -4.15 -33.38 25.14
CA ILE A 93 -3.47 -34.55 25.68
C ILE A 93 -4.44 -35.73 25.58
N PRO A 94 -4.03 -36.86 24.99
CA PRO A 94 -4.90 -38.04 24.95
C PRO A 94 -5.29 -38.44 26.39
N LYS A 95 -6.58 -38.65 26.60
CA LYS A 95 -7.12 -39.01 27.93
C LYS A 95 -6.58 -40.38 28.35
N VAL A 96 -5.62 -40.38 29.28
CA VAL A 96 -5.13 -41.60 29.92
C VAL A 96 -6.04 -41.96 31.09
N GLY A 97 -6.74 -43.09 30.98
CA GLY A 97 -7.50 -43.68 32.08
C GLY A 97 -6.57 -44.52 32.96
N PRO A 98 -6.73 -44.52 34.29
CA PRO A 98 -6.05 -45.48 35.14
C PRO A 98 -6.56 -46.89 34.80
N GLY A 99 -5.68 -47.71 34.25
CA GLY A 99 -5.84 -49.17 34.25
C GLY A 99 -5.64 -49.71 35.65
#